data_AF-A0A1I1M2L2-F1
#
_entry.id   AF-A0A1I1M2L2-F1
#
_cell.length_a   1.000
_cell.length_b   1.000
_cell.length_c   1.000
_cell.angle_alpha   90.00
_cell.angle_beta   90.00
_cell.angle_gamma   90.00
#
_symmetry.space_group_name_H-M   'P 1'
#
loop_
_entity.id
_entity.type
_entity.pdbx_description
1 polymer ?
#
loop_
_entity_poly.entity_id
_entity_poly.type
_entity_poly.pdbx_seq_one_letter_code
_entity_poly.pdbx_strand_id
1 'polypeptide(L)'
;MTGTPAMAGWALALSAGVPGALLVTRNRAVWSRLAVPAAVSFPLFVLVHAAVVLSMAAPGHHGPLPRWPAEAALAAAAVLFWLPVVGGAAGRHALGGPGRCLYLFLAMPLLDLPAVVLIAAGHAAAGLAMIVGMLPVGLIAAATTWRWIGDEERATA
;
A
#
# COMPACT_ATOMS: atom_id res chain seq x y z
N MET A 1 7.47 16.69 16.29
CA MET A 1 8.31 15.47 16.33
C MET A 1 7.89 14.52 15.21
N THR A 2 8.26 14.78 13.96
CA THR A 2 8.13 13.77 12.87
C THR A 2 9.47 13.12 12.69
N GLY A 3 9.87 12.32 13.68
CA GLY A 3 11.09 11.54 13.59
C GLY A 3 10.93 10.43 12.57
N THR A 4 12.04 10.01 11.98
CA THR A 4 12.24 8.75 11.25
C THR A 4 11.36 7.57 11.73
N PRO A 5 11.18 7.30 13.05
CA PRO A 5 10.28 6.24 13.52
C PRO A 5 8.80 6.42 13.13
N ALA A 6 8.29 7.64 13.02
CA ALA A 6 6.90 7.89 12.65
C ALA A 6 6.64 7.54 11.17
N MET A 7 7.59 7.84 10.28
CA MET A 7 7.53 7.49 8.86
C MET A 7 7.55 5.97 8.66
N ALA A 8 8.46 5.27 9.35
CA ALA A 8 8.51 3.81 9.35
C ALA A 8 7.21 3.18 9.88
N GLY A 9 6.67 3.70 10.99
CA GLY A 9 5.44 3.22 11.58
C GLY A 9 4.24 3.34 10.64
N TRP A 10 4.11 4.45 9.92
CA TRP A 10 3.08 4.62 8.91
C TRP A 10 3.25 3.69 7.72
N ALA A 11 4.46 3.56 7.19
CA ALA A 11 4.74 2.63 6.10
C ALA A 11 4.38 1.19 6.49
N LEU A 12 4.76 0.75 7.69
CA LEU A 12 4.42 -0.57 8.23
C LEU A 12 2.90 -0.75 8.42
N ALA A 13 2.21 0.27 8.94
CA ALA A 13 0.76 0.22 9.14
C ALA A 13 0.02 0.04 7.81
N LEU A 14 0.46 0.71 6.74
CA LEU A 14 -0.17 0.62 5.42
C LEU A 14 0.21 -0.66 4.68
N SER A 15 1.44 -1.15 4.84
CA SER A 15 1.95 -2.33 4.12
C SER A 15 1.59 -3.66 4.78
N ALA A 16 1.46 -3.71 6.10
CA ALA A 16 1.16 -4.94 6.86
C ALA A 16 -0.15 -4.83 7.67
N GLY A 17 -0.37 -3.69 8.34
CA GLY A 17 -1.54 -3.49 9.20
C GLY A 17 -2.86 -3.52 8.43
N VAL A 18 -2.97 -2.73 7.36
CA VAL A 18 -4.17 -2.66 6.51
C VAL A 18 -4.53 -4.00 5.88
N PRO A 19 -3.62 -4.72 5.17
CA PRO A 19 -3.99 -6.00 4.58
C PRO A 19 -4.31 -7.06 5.66
N GLY A 20 -3.63 -7.03 6.81
CA GLY A 20 -3.96 -7.90 7.95
C GLY A 20 -5.38 -7.64 8.48
N ALA A 21 -5.75 -6.39 8.70
CA ALA A 21 -7.09 -6.01 9.15
C ALA A 21 -8.17 -6.36 8.12
N LEU A 22 -7.88 -6.16 6.83
CA LEU A 22 -8.78 -6.56 5.75
C LEU A 22 -8.93 -8.07 5.66
N LEU A 23 -7.86 -8.84 5.84
CA LEU A 23 -7.91 -10.30 5.85
C LEU A 23 -8.81 -10.81 6.99
N VAL A 24 -8.68 -10.23 8.19
CA VAL A 24 -9.52 -10.57 9.35
C VAL A 24 -10.99 -10.22 9.11
N THR A 25 -11.27 -9.10 8.44
CA THR A 25 -12.63 -8.58 8.24
C THR A 25 -13.22 -8.89 6.87
N ARG A 26 -12.56 -9.72 6.05
CA ARG A 26 -12.86 -9.92 4.61
C ARG A 26 -14.29 -10.38 4.30
N ASN A 27 -14.96 -11.02 5.26
CA ASN A 27 -16.33 -11.53 5.09
C ASN A 27 -17.42 -10.47 5.26
N ARG A 28 -17.07 -9.20 5.57
CA ARG A 28 -18.06 -8.13 5.73
C ARG A 28 -18.53 -7.62 4.37
N ALA A 29 -19.85 -7.54 4.19
CA ALA A 29 -20.49 -7.02 2.98
C ALA A 29 -20.16 -5.53 2.68
N VAL A 30 -19.62 -4.79 3.65
CA VAL A 30 -19.16 -3.41 3.43
C VAL A 30 -18.02 -3.35 2.42
N TRP A 31 -17.14 -4.36 2.41
CA TRP A 31 -15.96 -4.37 1.56
C TRP A 31 -16.28 -4.55 0.08
N SER A 32 -17.29 -5.37 -0.24
CA SER A 32 -17.72 -5.55 -1.63
C SER A 32 -18.40 -4.31 -2.20
N ARG A 33 -18.99 -3.46 -1.35
CA ARG A 33 -19.57 -2.18 -1.74
C ARG A 33 -18.52 -1.09 -1.97
N LEU A 34 -17.44 -1.12 -1.19
CA LEU A 34 -16.33 -0.17 -1.30
C LEU A 34 -15.28 -0.60 -2.33
N ALA A 35 -15.33 -1.85 -2.80
CA ALA A 35 -14.39 -2.37 -3.77
C ALA A 35 -14.47 -1.59 -5.07
N VAL A 36 -13.35 -0.97 -5.43
CA VAL A 36 -13.14 -0.28 -6.70
C VAL A 36 -12.24 -1.14 -7.60
N PRO A 37 -12.29 -0.96 -8.93
CA PRO A 37 -11.40 -1.65 -9.83
C PRO A 37 -9.92 -1.37 -9.52
N ALA A 38 -9.06 -2.38 -9.68
CA ALA A 38 -7.62 -2.27 -9.49
C ALA A 38 -6.99 -1.12 -10.31
N ALA A 39 -7.49 -0.88 -11.53
CA ALA A 39 -7.08 0.21 -12.40
C ALA A 39 -7.33 1.61 -11.83
N VAL A 40 -8.22 1.72 -10.83
CA VAL A 40 -8.54 2.99 -10.15
C VAL A 40 -7.84 3.05 -8.78
N SER A 41 -7.93 1.99 -7.97
CA SER A 41 -7.32 1.96 -6.63
C SER A 41 -5.81 2.15 -6.67
N PHE A 42 -5.15 1.54 -7.66
CA PHE A 42 -3.70 1.59 -7.79
C PHE A 42 -3.16 3.00 -8.01
N PRO A 43 -3.53 3.71 -9.10
CA PRO A 43 -3.01 5.06 -9.33
C PRO A 43 -3.46 6.02 -8.22
N LEU A 44 -4.68 5.86 -7.70
CA LEU A 44 -5.16 6.67 -6.57
C LEU A 44 -4.24 6.54 -5.35
N PHE A 45 -3.90 5.32 -4.95
CA PHE A 45 -3.03 5.10 -3.80
C PHE A 45 -1.61 5.61 -4.04
N VAL A 46 -1.03 5.37 -5.22
CA VAL A 46 0.30 5.88 -5.57
C VAL A 46 0.34 7.41 -5.51
N LEU A 47 -0.67 8.09 -6.08
CA LEU A 47 -0.74 9.55 -6.10
C LEU A 47 -0.95 10.13 -4.70
N VAL A 48 -1.88 9.58 -3.92
CA VAL A 48 -2.13 10.04 -2.54
C VAL A 48 -0.91 9.80 -1.66
N HIS A 49 -0.27 8.63 -1.79
CA HIS A 49 0.95 8.30 -1.08
C HIS A 49 2.08 9.28 -1.41
N ALA A 50 2.35 9.52 -2.69
CA ALA A 50 3.36 10.47 -3.14
C ALA A 50 3.06 11.90 -2.64
N ALA A 51 1.82 12.37 -2.78
CA ALA A 51 1.42 13.69 -2.33
C ALA A 51 1.65 13.87 -0.82
N VAL A 52 1.22 12.90 -0.01
CA VAL A 52 1.39 12.96 1.45
C VAL A 52 2.87 12.93 1.84
N VAL A 53 3.65 12.01 1.29
CA VAL A 53 5.09 11.87 1.61
C VAL A 53 5.86 13.12 1.23
N LEU A 54 5.65 13.65 0.02
CA LEU A 54 6.33 14.84 -0.46
C LEU A 54 5.88 16.10 0.31
N SER A 55 4.60 16.20 0.70
CA SER A 55 4.11 17.32 1.51
C SER A 55 4.75 17.37 2.90
N MET A 56 5.10 16.22 3.49
CA MET A 56 5.78 16.15 4.79
C MET A 56 7.25 16.58 4.72
N ALA A 57 7.84 16.56 3.52
CA ALA A 57 9.23 16.97 3.29
C ALA A 57 9.38 18.40 2.76
N ALA A 58 8.28 19.07 2.42
CA ALA A 58 8.31 20.45 1.97
C ALA A 58 8.80 21.40 3.09
N PRO A 59 9.88 22.19 2.86
CA PRO A 59 10.35 23.18 3.82
C PRO A 59 9.26 24.21 4.14
N GLY A 60 8.97 24.42 5.43
CA GLY A 60 8.00 25.44 5.87
C GLY A 60 6.54 24.96 6.00
N HIS A 61 6.25 23.65 5.90
CA HIS A 61 4.93 23.12 6.25
C HIS A 61 4.71 23.10 7.79
N HIS A 62 4.58 24.30 8.34
CA HIS A 62 4.07 24.59 9.70
C HIS A 62 2.70 25.27 9.60
N GLY A 63 1.94 24.96 8.55
CA GLY A 63 0.59 25.49 8.38
C GLY A 63 -0.31 25.02 9.53
N PRO A 64 -1.29 25.83 9.97
CA PRO A 64 -2.21 25.50 11.06
C PRO A 64 -3.22 24.39 10.69
N LEU A 65 -3.08 23.79 9.52
CA LEU A 65 -4.01 22.79 9.02
C LEU A 65 -3.80 21.46 9.76
N PRO A 66 -4.90 20.82 10.19
CA PRO A 66 -4.83 19.52 10.83
C PRO A 66 -4.20 18.48 9.89
N ARG A 67 -3.39 17.56 10.42
CA ARG A 67 -2.75 16.47 9.67
C ARG A 67 -3.66 15.26 9.44
N TRP A 68 -4.70 15.13 10.27
CA TRP A 68 -5.63 14.01 10.23
C TRP A 68 -6.34 13.81 8.88
N PRO A 69 -6.64 14.83 8.03
CA PRO A 69 -7.28 14.60 6.74
C PRO A 69 -6.35 13.88 5.76
N ALA A 70 -5.07 14.22 5.75
CA ALA A 70 -4.07 13.57 4.90
C ALA A 70 -3.81 12.13 5.36
N GLU A 71 -3.73 11.90 6.67
CA GLU A 71 -3.60 10.58 7.27
C GLU A 71 -4.83 9.70 6.98
N ALA A 72 -6.03 10.25 7.12
CA ALA A 72 -7.28 9.56 6.82
C ALA A 72 -7.39 9.24 5.32
N ALA A 73 -7.03 10.18 4.44
CA ALA A 73 -7.02 9.95 2.99
C ALA A 73 -6.03 8.84 2.60
N LEU A 74 -4.84 8.84 3.20
CA LEU A 74 -3.83 7.81 2.97
C LEU A 74 -4.30 6.43 3.45
N ALA A 75 -4.89 6.36 4.65
CA ALA A 75 -5.45 5.13 5.18
C ALA A 75 -6.60 4.60 4.32
N ALA A 76 -7.53 5.48 3.89
CA ALA A 76 -8.62 5.12 3.01
C ALA A 76 -8.12 4.62 1.64
N ALA A 77 -7.15 5.30 1.05
CA ALA A 77 -6.54 4.89 -0.21
C ALA A 77 -5.81 3.55 -0.09
N ALA A 78 -5.12 3.28 1.02
CA ALA A 78 -4.49 1.99 1.28
C ALA A 78 -5.52 0.86 1.40
N VAL A 79 -6.64 1.10 2.09
CA VAL A 79 -7.75 0.13 2.16
C VAL A 79 -8.26 -0.20 0.76
N LEU A 80 -8.54 0.81 -0.06
CA LEU A 80 -8.98 0.62 -1.44
C LEU A 80 -7.94 -0.11 -2.29
N PHE A 81 -6.65 0.17 -2.08
CA PHE A 81 -5.54 -0.50 -2.77
C PHE A 81 -5.46 -2.00 -2.47
N TRP A 82 -5.69 -2.40 -1.21
CA TRP A 82 -5.56 -3.79 -0.79
C TRP A 82 -6.80 -4.65 -1.08
N LEU A 83 -7.97 -4.04 -1.26
CA LEU A 83 -9.22 -4.76 -1.51
C LEU A 83 -9.15 -5.73 -2.71
N PRO A 84 -8.67 -5.33 -3.91
CA PRO A 84 -8.52 -6.23 -5.05
C PRO A 84 -7.58 -7.42 -4.80
N VAL A 85 -6.63 -7.26 -3.86
CA VAL A 85 -5.59 -8.25 -3.54
C VAL A 85 -6.08 -9.29 -2.53
N VAL A 86 -6.85 -8.89 -1.50
CA VAL A 86 -7.27 -9.77 -0.39
C VAL A 86 -8.36 -10.78 -0.79
N GLY A 87 -8.78 -10.80 -2.06
CA GLY A 87 -9.29 -12.00 -2.76
C GLY A 87 -10.64 -12.60 -2.35
N GLY A 88 -11.26 -12.14 -1.25
CA GLY A 88 -12.65 -12.44 -0.88
C GLY A 88 -13.47 -11.18 -0.60
N ALA A 89 -12.82 -10.09 -0.21
CA ALA A 89 -13.45 -8.83 0.16
C ALA A 89 -13.95 -8.01 -1.05
N ALA A 90 -13.30 -8.14 -2.21
CA ALA A 90 -13.60 -7.32 -3.40
C ALA A 90 -14.66 -7.89 -4.36
N GLY A 91 -15.18 -9.10 -4.11
CA GLY A 91 -16.16 -9.75 -4.97
C GLY A 91 -15.74 -9.75 -6.44
N ARG A 92 -16.53 -9.11 -7.31
CA ARG A 92 -16.27 -8.99 -8.76
C ARG A 92 -15.01 -8.20 -9.15
N HIS A 93 -14.45 -7.42 -8.24
CA HIS A 93 -13.24 -6.62 -8.46
C HIS A 93 -11.98 -7.29 -7.89
N ALA A 94 -12.10 -8.52 -7.36
CA ALA A 94 -10.96 -9.30 -6.92
C ALA A 94 -10.08 -9.67 -8.11
N LEU A 95 -8.77 -9.48 -7.95
CA LEU A 95 -7.79 -9.92 -8.94
C LEU A 95 -7.61 -11.45 -8.85
N GLY A 96 -7.41 -12.11 -9.99
CA GLY A 96 -6.94 -13.49 -10.05
C GLY A 96 -5.46 -13.61 -9.64
N GLY A 97 -4.96 -14.84 -9.51
CA GLY A 97 -3.57 -15.15 -9.14
C GLY A 97 -2.51 -14.29 -9.85
N PRO A 98 -2.41 -14.34 -11.20
CA PRO A 98 -1.40 -13.58 -11.93
C PRO A 98 -1.62 -12.06 -11.82
N GLY A 99 -2.87 -11.62 -11.78
CA GLY A 99 -3.22 -10.21 -11.62
C GLY A 99 -2.75 -9.62 -10.30
N ARG A 100 -2.88 -10.37 -9.19
CA ARG A 100 -2.36 -9.95 -7.87
C ARG A 100 -0.85 -9.83 -7.85
N CYS A 101 -0.16 -10.78 -8.50
CA CYS A 101 1.30 -10.77 -8.59
C CYS A 101 1.78 -9.53 -9.34
N LEU A 102 1.26 -9.29 -10.54
CA LEU A 102 1.62 -8.12 -11.34
C LEU A 102 1.31 -6.81 -10.61
N TYR A 103 0.14 -6.72 -9.98
CA TYR A 103 -0.29 -5.56 -9.22
C TYR A 103 0.67 -5.22 -8.07
N LEU A 104 1.07 -6.22 -7.28
CA LEU A 104 1.95 -6.02 -6.12
C LEU A 104 3.41 -5.77 -6.52
N PHE A 105 3.91 -6.48 -7.54
CA PHE A 105 5.27 -6.24 -8.05
C PHE A 105 5.42 -4.87 -8.70
N LEU A 106 4.37 -4.37 -9.37
CA LEU A 106 4.36 -3.02 -9.92
C LEU A 106 4.21 -1.96 -8.83
N ALA A 107 3.45 -2.27 -7.76
CA ALA A 107 3.27 -1.36 -6.63
C ALA A 107 4.59 -1.04 -5.92
N MET A 108 5.44 -2.05 -5.67
CA MET A 108 6.71 -1.89 -4.95
C MET A 108 7.55 -0.70 -5.45
N PRO A 109 8.03 -0.67 -6.71
CA PRO A 109 8.89 0.41 -7.18
C PRO A 109 8.17 1.75 -7.20
N LEU A 110 6.87 1.78 -7.49
CA LEU A 110 6.10 3.02 -7.57
C LEU A 110 5.84 3.65 -6.20
N LEU A 111 5.63 2.83 -5.17
CA LEU A 111 5.49 3.30 -3.78
C LEU A 111 6.82 3.75 -3.18
N ASP A 112 7.94 3.24 -3.69
CA ASP A 112 9.28 3.65 -3.25
C ASP A 112 9.77 4.94 -3.92
N LEU A 113 9.19 5.37 -5.05
CA LEU A 113 9.61 6.61 -5.75
C LEU A 113 9.64 7.86 -4.84
N PRO A 114 8.61 8.15 -4.02
CA PRO A 114 8.65 9.28 -3.11
C PRO A 114 9.82 9.18 -2.11
N ALA A 115 10.14 7.99 -1.63
CA ALA A 115 11.29 7.78 -0.73
C ALA A 115 12.62 8.08 -1.43
N VAL A 116 12.76 7.68 -2.70
CA VAL A 116 13.95 8.01 -3.50
C VAL A 116 14.09 9.52 -3.67
N VAL A 117 12.99 10.23 -3.89
CA VAL A 117 12.99 11.71 -3.95
C VAL A 117 13.43 12.30 -2.61
N LEU A 118 12.98 11.76 -1.47
CA LEU A 118 13.44 12.20 -0.15
C LEU A 118 14.95 12.03 0.02
N ILE A 119 15.49 10.87 -0.37
CA ILE A 119 16.93 10.58 -0.31
C ILE A 119 17.71 11.58 -1.17
N ALA A 120 17.26 11.82 -2.40
CA ALA A 120 17.86 12.79 -3.31
C ALA A 120 17.80 14.23 -2.76
N ALA A 121 16.75 14.57 -2.01
CA ALA A 121 16.59 15.86 -1.33
C ALA A 121 17.36 15.97 0.01
N GLY A 122 18.24 15.00 0.33
CA GLY A 122 19.07 15.02 1.54
C GLY A 122 18.43 14.39 2.79
N HIS A 123 17.20 13.86 2.69
CA HIS A 123 16.46 13.25 3.80
C HIS A 123 16.64 11.73 3.83
N ALA A 124 17.89 11.25 3.76
CA ALA A 124 18.21 9.85 3.54
C ALA A 124 17.61 8.89 4.58
N ALA A 125 17.68 9.25 5.87
CA ALA A 125 17.15 8.40 6.95
C ALA A 125 15.62 8.22 6.85
N ALA A 126 14.89 9.28 6.49
CA ALA A 126 13.44 9.22 6.34
C ALA A 126 13.03 8.39 5.11
N GLY A 127 13.71 8.59 3.98
CA GLY A 127 13.46 7.79 2.77
C GLY A 127 13.75 6.30 2.98
N LEU A 128 14.90 5.95 3.58
CA LEU A 128 15.23 4.56 3.88
C LEU A 128 14.24 3.91 4.85
N ALA A 129 13.82 4.63 5.89
CA ALA A 129 12.80 4.16 6.83
C ALA A 129 11.47 3.82 6.12
N MET A 130 11.12 4.58 5.10
CA MET A 130 9.91 4.36 4.31
C MET A 130 10.03 3.11 3.42
N ILE A 131 11.14 2.96 2.69
CA ILE A 131 11.42 1.77 1.86
C ILE A 131 11.38 0.51 2.73
N VAL A 132 12.08 0.54 3.87
CA VAL A 132 12.11 -0.58 4.82
C VAL A 132 10.71 -0.88 5.36
N GLY A 133 9.93 0.15 5.69
CA GLY A 133 8.54 -0.02 6.14
C GLY A 133 7.59 -0.57 5.07
N MET A 134 7.95 -0.46 3.78
CA MET A 134 7.18 -1.02 2.66
C MET A 134 7.58 -2.44 2.28
N LEU A 135 8.65 -3.01 2.86
CA LEU A 135 9.06 -4.41 2.63
C LEU A 135 7.93 -5.46 2.75
N PRO A 136 6.95 -5.33 3.67
CA PRO A 136 5.83 -6.27 3.72
C PRO A 136 5.07 -6.39 2.39
N VAL A 137 4.98 -5.33 1.57
CA VAL A 137 4.36 -5.41 0.24
C VAL A 137 5.07 -6.44 -0.63
N GLY A 138 6.41 -6.39 -0.69
CA GLY A 138 7.23 -7.31 -1.46
C GLY A 138 7.13 -8.75 -0.96
N LEU A 139 7.11 -8.95 0.37
CA LEU A 139 6.90 -10.26 0.97
C LEU A 139 5.52 -10.84 0.62
N ILE A 140 4.47 -10.02 0.65
CA ILE A 140 3.12 -10.43 0.26
C ILE A 140 3.07 -10.75 -1.24
N ALA A 141 3.77 -10.00 -2.09
CA ALA A 141 3.88 -10.28 -3.52
C ALA A 141 4.52 -11.65 -3.78
N ALA A 142 5.66 -11.92 -3.13
CA ALA A 142 6.37 -13.19 -3.23
C ALA A 142 5.50 -14.36 -2.72
N ALA A 143 4.87 -14.21 -1.55
CA ALA A 143 3.99 -15.23 -0.99
C ALA A 143 2.77 -15.50 -1.89
N THR A 144 2.18 -14.46 -2.48
CA THR A 144 1.05 -14.60 -3.41
C THR A 144 1.47 -15.32 -4.69
N THR A 145 2.65 -15.00 -5.21
CA THR A 145 3.22 -15.65 -6.39
C THR A 145 3.50 -17.13 -6.14
N TRP A 146 4.14 -17.45 -5.01
CA TRP A 146 4.43 -18.83 -4.64
C TRP A 146 3.15 -19.67 -4.49
N ARG A 147 2.13 -19.11 -3.84
CA ARG A 147 0.83 -19.78 -3.68
C ARG A 147 0.16 -20.04 -5.02
N TRP A 148 0.18 -19.06 -5.91
CA TRP A 148 -0.37 -19.19 -7.25
C TRP A 148 0.33 -20.31 -8.04
N ILE A 149 1.67 -20.30 -8.10
CA ILE A 149 2.44 -21.36 -8.77
C ILE A 149 2.06 -22.75 -8.23
N GLY A 150 1.99 -22.91 -6.91
CA GLY A 150 1.63 -24.19 -6.30
C GLY A 150 0.15 -24.58 -6.47
N ASP A 151 -0.76 -23.62 -6.67
CA ASP A 151 -2.17 -23.90 -7.02
C ASP A 151 -2.26 -24.43 -8.47
N GLU A 152 -1.52 -23.82 -9.39
CA GLU A 152 -1.47 -24.20 -10.80
C GLU A 152 -0.81 -25.58 -11.01
N GLU A 153 0.26 -25.87 -10.28
CA GLU A 153 0.91 -27.20 -10.29
C GLU A 153 -0.06 -28.29 -9.84
N ARG A 154 -0.84 -28.05 -8.78
CA ARG A 154 -1.85 -28.99 -8.28
C ARG A 154 -3.04 -29.17 -9.21
N ALA A 155 -3.38 -28.16 -10.01
CA ALA A 155 -4.48 -28.25 -10.97
C ALA A 155 -4.10 -29.03 -12.24
N THR A 156 -2.79 -29.20 -12.49
CA THR A 156 -2.26 -29.85 -13.70
C THR A 156 -1.75 -31.27 -13.44
N ALA A 157 -1.62 -31.67 -12.17
CA ALA A 157 -1.22 -33.01 -11.72
C ALA A 157 -2.42 -33.96 -11.59
#